data_AF-A0A3N0BQZ2-F1
#
_entry.id   AF-A0A3N0BQZ2-F1
#
_cell.length_a   1.000
_cell.length_b   1.000
_cell.length_c   1.000
_cell.angle_alpha   90.00
_cell.angle_beta   90.00
_cell.angle_gamma   90.00
#
_symmetry.space_group_name_H-M   'P 1'
#
loop_
_entity.id
_entity.type
_entity.pdbx_description
1 polymer ?
#
loop_
_entity_poly.entity_id
_entity_poly.type
_entity_poly.pdbx_seq_one_letter_code
_entity_poly.pdbx_strand_id
1 'polypeptide(L)'
;SVFVKQNNNITKFTTTDSWVVLSQIERQIKSKIEAIGTPLKDWKININYGIKTGFNDAFIITEDKKMELIQKDCNSIEVIKPILRGRDIKRYGHEYSNLYIIFIPWHFPLHNDPKVTGSSDEAEEAFKITYPAVYNHLYSHKNNLEKRNKAETGIRYEWYALQRWGANYWEDFFSP
;
A
#
# COMPACT_ATOMS: atom_id res chain seq x y z
N SER A 1 39.81 1.30 -20.49
CA SER A 1 40.80 1.83 -19.52
C SER A 1 41.54 0.67 -18.85
N VAL A 2 42.60 0.95 -18.08
CA VAL A 2 43.36 -0.08 -17.32
C VAL A 2 42.46 -0.74 -16.26
N PHE A 3 41.67 0.06 -15.53
CA PHE A 3 40.71 -0.40 -14.52
C PHE A 3 39.80 -1.55 -14.99
N VAL A 4 39.23 -1.44 -16.20
CA VAL A 4 38.36 -2.49 -16.78
C VAL A 4 39.14 -3.76 -17.11
N LYS A 5 40.42 -3.67 -17.51
CA LYS A 5 41.27 -4.85 -17.74
C LYS A 5 41.65 -5.57 -16.43
N GLN A 6 41.66 -4.86 -15.29
CA GLN A 6 41.98 -5.42 -13.98
C GLN A 6 40.76 -5.97 -13.21
N ASN A 7 39.55 -5.46 -13.48
CA ASN A 7 38.35 -5.76 -12.69
C ASN A 7 37.23 -6.50 -13.46
N ASN A 8 37.51 -7.03 -14.67
CA ASN A 8 36.52 -7.81 -15.41
C ASN A 8 36.38 -9.23 -14.85
N ASN A 9 35.17 -9.79 -14.96
CA ASN A 9 34.86 -11.17 -14.61
C ASN A 9 34.16 -11.86 -15.78
N ILE A 10 34.73 -12.97 -16.28
CA ILE A 10 34.18 -13.72 -17.41
C ILE A 10 32.93 -14.49 -16.95
N THR A 11 31.76 -13.93 -17.24
CA THR A 11 30.47 -14.49 -16.85
C THR A 11 29.88 -15.32 -18.00
N LYS A 12 29.50 -16.57 -17.75
CA LYS A 12 28.86 -17.44 -18.74
C LYS A 12 27.33 -17.44 -18.58
N PHE A 13 26.63 -17.24 -19.69
CA PHE A 13 25.17 -17.27 -19.83
C PHE A 13 24.81 -18.39 -20.81
N THR A 14 24.77 -19.63 -20.32
CA THR A 14 24.63 -20.85 -21.13
C THR A 14 23.35 -21.63 -20.83
N THR A 15 22.44 -21.05 -20.05
CA THR A 15 21.13 -21.60 -19.73
C THR A 15 20.03 -20.61 -20.09
N THR A 16 18.79 -21.09 -20.19
CA THR A 16 17.59 -20.27 -20.45
C THR A 16 17.05 -19.56 -19.21
N ASP A 17 17.72 -19.72 -18.06
CA ASP A 17 17.35 -19.09 -16.80
C ASP A 17 17.61 -17.57 -16.83
N SER A 18 17.04 -16.85 -15.86
CA SER A 18 17.36 -15.44 -15.63
C SER A 18 18.87 -15.22 -15.52
N TRP A 19 19.42 -14.36 -16.39
CA TRP A 19 20.82 -13.97 -16.37
C TRP A 19 21.25 -13.38 -15.02
N VAL A 20 22.39 -13.83 -14.51
CA VAL A 20 22.95 -13.41 -13.21
C VAL A 20 24.43 -13.06 -13.36
N VAL A 21 24.76 -11.80 -13.06
CA VAL A 21 26.13 -11.26 -13.04
C VAL A 21 26.69 -11.41 -11.63
N LEU A 22 27.56 -12.41 -11.44
CA LEU A 22 28.18 -12.77 -10.16
C LEU A 22 29.54 -13.42 -10.44
N SER A 23 30.49 -13.28 -9.50
CA SER A 23 31.76 -14.00 -9.53
C SER A 23 31.58 -15.52 -9.40
N GLN A 24 32.64 -16.28 -9.67
CA GLN A 24 32.63 -17.73 -9.54
C GLN A 24 32.29 -18.21 -8.11
N ILE A 25 32.75 -17.50 -7.08
CA ILE A 25 32.52 -17.84 -5.67
C ILE A 25 31.04 -17.60 -5.31
N GLU A 26 30.51 -16.42 -5.67
CA GLU A 26 29.10 -16.08 -5.42
C GLU A 26 28.15 -17.02 -6.18
N ARG A 27 28.49 -17.42 -7.41
CA ARG A 27 27.74 -18.45 -8.15
C ARG A 27 27.75 -19.80 -7.44
N GLN A 28 28.89 -20.25 -6.92
CA GLN A 28 28.97 -21.50 -6.15
C GLN A 28 28.16 -21.44 -4.84
N ILE A 29 28.14 -20.29 -4.16
CA ILE A 29 27.31 -20.06 -2.97
C ILE A 29 25.82 -20.11 -3.35
N LYS A 30 25.42 -19.38 -4.39
CA LYS A 30 24.04 -19.36 -4.92
C LYS A 30 23.55 -20.78 -5.25
N SER A 31 24.31 -21.55 -6.03
CA SER A 31 23.93 -22.92 -6.38
C SER A 31 23.86 -23.87 -5.18
N LYS A 32 24.67 -23.68 -4.12
CA LYS A 32 24.54 -24.45 -2.88
C LYS A 32 23.27 -24.11 -2.11
N ILE A 33 22.88 -22.83 -2.09
CA ILE A 33 21.63 -22.38 -1.44
C ILE A 33 20.42 -22.92 -2.22
N GLU A 34 20.42 -22.82 -3.55
CA GLU A 34 19.32 -23.29 -4.40
C GLU A 34 19.17 -24.83 -4.46
N ALA A 35 20.25 -25.58 -4.19
CA ALA A 35 20.20 -27.04 -4.12
C ALA A 35 19.64 -27.59 -2.79
N ILE A 36 19.48 -26.74 -1.76
CA ILE A 36 19.07 -27.15 -0.40
C ILE A 36 17.79 -26.43 0.04
N GLY A 37 17.63 -25.15 -0.29
CA GLY A 37 16.52 -24.31 0.14
C GLY A 37 15.39 -24.20 -0.89
N THR A 38 14.14 -24.24 -0.41
CA THR A 38 12.95 -24.01 -1.23
C THR A 38 12.86 -22.55 -1.71
N PRO A 39 12.80 -22.27 -3.02
CA PRO A 39 12.66 -20.90 -3.53
C PRO A 39 11.35 -20.24 -3.06
N LEU A 40 11.38 -18.94 -2.75
CA LEU A 40 10.25 -18.22 -2.14
C LEU A 40 8.94 -18.31 -2.95
N LYS A 41 9.03 -18.44 -4.29
CA LYS A 41 7.89 -18.64 -5.19
C LYS A 41 7.13 -19.96 -4.98
N ASP A 42 7.77 -20.96 -4.37
CA ASP A 42 7.24 -22.30 -4.15
C ASP A 42 6.74 -22.48 -2.70
N TRP A 43 6.81 -21.42 -1.88
CA TRP A 43 6.24 -21.39 -0.53
C TRP A 43 4.72 -21.16 -0.61
N LYS A 44 3.96 -21.76 0.30
CA LYS A 44 2.50 -21.58 0.42
C LYS A 44 2.16 -20.28 1.15
N ILE A 45 2.56 -19.13 0.59
CA ILE A 45 2.35 -17.79 1.14
C ILE A 45 1.81 -16.84 0.07
N ASN A 46 0.94 -15.90 0.47
CA ASN A 46 0.44 -14.84 -0.40
C ASN A 46 1.33 -13.60 -0.27
N ILE A 47 2.00 -13.19 -1.35
CA ILE A 47 2.85 -11.99 -1.37
C ILE A 47 2.01 -10.78 -1.83
N ASN A 48 1.33 -10.16 -0.87
CA ASN A 48 0.48 -8.99 -1.08
C ASN A 48 1.30 -7.69 -1.17
N TYR A 49 0.69 -6.64 -1.73
CA TYR A 49 1.26 -5.29 -1.72
C TYR A 49 0.80 -4.52 -0.47
N GLY A 50 1.58 -3.53 -0.04
CA GLY A 50 1.13 -2.57 0.97
C GLY A 50 0.02 -1.63 0.44
N ILE A 51 -0.77 -1.07 1.36
CA ILE A 51 -1.86 -0.13 1.08
C ILE A 51 -1.34 1.09 0.31
N LYS A 52 -2.08 1.52 -0.72
CA LYS A 52 -1.73 2.67 -1.57
C LYS A 52 -2.73 3.81 -1.40
N THR A 53 -2.26 4.91 -0.80
CA THR A 53 -3.04 6.14 -0.60
C THR A 53 -3.21 6.94 -1.90
N GLY A 54 -2.19 6.93 -2.76
CA GLY A 54 -2.08 7.80 -3.93
C GLY A 54 -1.76 9.27 -3.62
N PHE A 55 -2.04 9.73 -2.40
CA PHE A 55 -1.62 11.04 -1.89
C PHE A 55 -1.51 10.96 -0.35
N ASN A 56 -0.29 10.85 0.19
CA ASN A 56 -0.09 10.53 1.61
C ASN A 56 -0.62 11.60 2.56
N ASP A 57 -0.47 12.88 2.23
CA ASP A 57 -0.69 13.98 3.17
C ASP A 57 -2.16 14.14 3.59
N ALA A 58 -3.10 13.64 2.79
CA ALA A 58 -4.52 13.57 3.14
C ALA A 58 -4.87 12.36 4.00
N PHE A 59 -4.26 11.20 3.73
CA PHE A 59 -4.66 9.91 4.33
C PHE A 59 -3.83 9.51 5.55
N ILE A 60 -2.56 9.92 5.65
CA ILE A 60 -1.68 9.59 6.78
C ILE A 60 -1.65 10.77 7.75
N ILE A 61 -2.15 10.56 8.96
CA ILE A 61 -2.36 11.60 9.97
C ILE A 61 -1.57 11.29 11.27
N THR A 62 -1.26 12.34 12.03
CA THR A 62 -0.68 12.22 13.38
C THR A 62 -1.70 11.78 14.41
N GLU A 63 -1.22 11.35 15.57
CA GLU A 63 -2.06 11.09 16.75
C GLU A 63 -2.90 12.31 17.14
N ASP A 64 -2.33 13.52 17.16
CA ASP A 64 -3.07 14.76 17.45
C ASP A 64 -4.23 14.97 16.46
N LYS A 65 -3.98 14.76 15.16
CA LYS A 65 -4.98 14.97 14.12
C LYS A 65 -6.07 13.89 14.15
N LYS A 66 -5.72 12.65 14.51
CA LYS A 66 -6.69 11.59 14.83
C LYS A 66 -7.60 12.02 15.99
N MET A 67 -7.03 12.55 17.07
CA MET A 67 -7.79 12.98 18.24
C MET A 67 -8.70 14.17 17.91
N GLU A 68 -8.23 15.13 17.11
CA GLU A 68 -9.05 16.26 16.60
C GLU A 68 -10.26 15.78 15.79
N LEU A 69 -10.09 14.76 14.94
CA LEU A 69 -11.19 14.19 14.13
C LEU A 69 -12.20 13.44 15.01
N ILE A 70 -11.72 12.57 15.92
CA ILE A 70 -12.58 11.79 16.82
C ILE A 70 -13.35 12.70 17.81
N GLN A 71 -12.78 13.83 18.23
CA GLN A 71 -13.46 14.83 19.07
C GLN A 71 -14.57 15.58 18.32
N LYS A 72 -14.45 15.75 17.00
CA LYS A 72 -15.48 16.39 16.16
C LYS A 72 -16.59 15.44 15.73
N ASP A 73 -16.26 14.16 15.61
CA ASP A 73 -17.09 13.12 15.02
C ASP A 73 -16.59 11.75 15.52
N CYS A 74 -17.33 11.14 16.44
CA CYS A 74 -16.93 9.88 17.06
C CYS A 74 -16.84 8.72 16.05
N ASN A 75 -17.60 8.75 14.96
CA ASN A 75 -17.58 7.71 13.92
C ASN A 75 -16.20 7.64 13.24
N SER A 76 -15.43 8.74 13.24
CA SER A 76 -14.05 8.78 12.73
C SER A 76 -13.14 7.65 13.25
N ILE A 77 -13.42 7.12 14.45
CA ILE A 77 -12.64 6.02 15.03
C ILE A 77 -12.74 4.71 14.23
N GLU A 78 -13.83 4.49 13.49
CA GLU A 78 -14.02 3.28 12.70
C GLU A 78 -13.10 3.26 11.47
N VAL A 79 -12.92 4.40 10.81
CA VAL A 79 -12.08 4.52 9.61
C VAL A 79 -10.60 4.83 9.91
N ILE A 80 -10.26 5.38 11.08
CA ILE A 80 -8.86 5.69 11.43
C ILE A 80 -8.16 4.47 12.03
N LYS A 81 -7.24 3.85 11.29
CA LYS A 81 -6.45 2.67 11.71
C LYS A 81 -4.97 3.03 11.97
N PRO A 82 -4.24 2.35 12.87
CA PRO A 82 -2.79 2.53 13.00
C PRO A 82 -2.07 2.09 11.71
N ILE A 83 -0.91 2.67 11.38
CA ILE A 83 -0.13 2.28 10.20
C ILE A 83 1.38 2.15 10.47
N LEU A 84 1.96 1.06 9.99
CA LEU A 84 3.41 0.90 9.81
C LEU A 84 3.77 1.12 8.34
N ARG A 85 4.79 1.94 8.08
CA ARG A 85 5.33 2.24 6.75
C ARG A 85 6.64 1.48 6.55
N GLY A 86 7.08 1.31 5.31
CA GLY A 86 8.36 0.62 5.01
C GLY A 86 9.61 1.22 5.67
N ARG A 87 9.59 2.49 6.11
CA ARG A 87 10.70 3.14 6.86
C ARG A 87 10.72 2.78 8.36
N ASP A 88 9.57 2.32 8.87
CA ASP A 88 9.31 2.01 10.27
C ASP A 88 9.73 0.56 10.58
N ILE A 89 9.77 -0.29 9.55
CA ILE A 89 10.22 -1.69 9.62
C ILE A 89 11.75 -1.74 9.61
N LYS A 90 12.34 -2.50 10.55
CA LYS A 90 13.78 -2.80 10.64
C LYS A 90 14.03 -4.29 10.44
N ARG A 91 15.30 -4.68 10.38
CA ARG A 91 15.74 -6.07 10.11
C ARG A 91 15.18 -7.12 11.07
N TYR A 92 14.92 -6.74 12.33
CA TYR A 92 14.49 -7.64 13.41
C TYR A 92 13.41 -7.02 14.32
N GLY A 93 12.63 -6.04 13.82
CA GLY A 93 11.64 -5.32 14.63
C GLY A 93 11.02 -4.14 13.88
N HIS A 94 10.24 -3.31 14.57
CA HIS A 94 9.62 -2.11 14.01
C HIS A 94 9.61 -0.95 15.01
N GLU A 95 9.63 0.29 14.51
CA GLU A 95 9.54 1.53 15.27
C GLU A 95 8.18 2.19 15.00
N TYR A 96 7.21 1.97 15.88
CA TYR A 96 5.89 2.57 15.73
C TYR A 96 5.98 4.10 15.85
N SER A 97 5.49 4.82 14.83
CA SER A 97 5.70 6.28 14.67
C SER A 97 4.52 7.14 15.16
N ASN A 98 3.57 6.58 15.90
CA ASN A 98 2.31 7.24 16.30
C ASN A 98 1.54 7.87 15.12
N LEU A 99 1.51 7.14 14.01
CA LEU A 99 0.80 7.53 12.79
C LEU A 99 -0.36 6.60 12.48
N TYR A 100 -1.39 7.20 11.89
CA TYR A 100 -2.64 6.55 11.54
C TYR A 100 -2.96 6.77 10.08
N ILE A 101 -3.68 5.84 9.47
CA ILE A 101 -4.26 5.97 8.13
C ILE A 101 -5.78 6.12 8.24
N ILE A 102 -6.33 7.08 7.51
CA ILE A 102 -7.76 7.16 7.23
C ILE A 102 -8.05 6.09 6.15
N PHE A 103 -8.61 4.96 6.57
CA PHE A 103 -8.88 3.82 5.69
C PHE A 103 -10.26 3.96 5.05
N ILE A 104 -10.29 4.42 3.79
CA ILE A 104 -11.53 4.52 3.00
C ILE A 104 -11.45 3.56 1.79
N PRO A 105 -12.22 2.45 1.77
CA PRO A 105 -12.34 1.59 0.59
C PRO A 105 -13.12 2.28 -0.53
N TRP A 106 -13.20 1.63 -1.69
CA TRP A 106 -14.02 2.12 -2.82
C TRP A 106 -15.51 2.05 -2.45
N HIS A 107 -16.30 2.99 -2.96
CA HIS A 107 -17.76 3.08 -2.77
C HIS A 107 -18.20 3.30 -1.31
N PHE A 108 -17.28 3.66 -0.41
CA PHE A 108 -17.57 3.89 1.00
C PHE A 108 -18.54 5.08 1.20
N PRO A 109 -19.57 4.97 2.07
CA PRO A 109 -19.85 3.85 3.00
C PRO A 109 -20.59 2.67 2.37
N LEU A 110 -21.10 2.78 1.14
CA LEU A 110 -21.87 1.76 0.42
C LEU A 110 -21.04 0.60 -0.17
N HIS A 111 -19.80 0.42 0.31
CA HIS A 111 -18.79 -0.54 -0.15
C HIS A 111 -19.21 -2.03 -0.15
N ASN A 112 -20.37 -2.36 0.42
CA ASN A 112 -20.93 -3.71 0.46
C ASN A 112 -22.17 -3.91 -0.46
N ASP A 113 -22.67 -2.88 -1.16
CA ASP A 113 -23.75 -3.04 -2.14
C ASP A 113 -23.16 -3.34 -3.54
N PRO A 114 -23.35 -4.56 -4.10
CA PRO A 114 -22.81 -4.93 -5.40
C PRO A 114 -23.42 -4.16 -6.59
N LYS A 115 -24.44 -3.32 -6.38
CA LYS A 115 -24.98 -2.42 -7.40
C LYS A 115 -24.10 -1.20 -7.67
N VAL A 116 -23.26 -0.78 -6.72
CA VAL A 116 -22.44 0.43 -6.86
C VAL A 116 -21.22 0.11 -7.73
N THR A 117 -21.32 0.40 -9.02
CA THR A 117 -20.25 0.13 -10.00
C THR A 117 -19.63 1.41 -10.53
N GLY A 118 -18.53 1.84 -9.92
CA GLY A 118 -17.86 3.10 -10.26
C GLY A 118 -18.18 4.23 -9.27
N SER A 119 -17.64 5.42 -9.53
CA SER A 119 -17.78 6.58 -8.62
C SER A 119 -19.26 6.96 -8.46
N SER A 120 -19.79 6.90 -7.24
CA SER A 120 -21.19 7.24 -6.95
C SER A 120 -21.33 8.53 -6.13
N ASP A 121 -22.19 9.44 -6.60
CA ASP A 121 -22.57 10.65 -5.85
C ASP A 121 -23.38 10.29 -4.58
N GLU A 122 -24.19 9.23 -4.62
CA GLU A 122 -24.93 8.71 -3.46
C GLU A 122 -23.97 8.27 -2.33
N ALA A 123 -22.81 7.71 -2.71
CA ALA A 123 -21.76 7.36 -1.76
C ALA A 123 -21.08 8.61 -1.18
N GLU A 124 -20.84 9.67 -1.97
CA GLU A 124 -20.29 10.93 -1.46
C GLU A 124 -21.26 11.61 -0.47
N GLU A 125 -22.55 11.66 -0.78
CA GLU A 125 -23.56 12.20 0.13
C GLU A 125 -23.68 11.38 1.42
N ALA A 126 -23.74 10.05 1.32
CA ALA A 126 -23.77 9.17 2.48
C ALA A 126 -22.51 9.31 3.34
N PHE A 127 -21.32 9.40 2.73
CA PHE A 127 -20.04 9.61 3.44
C PHE A 127 -20.00 10.95 4.17
N LYS A 128 -20.45 12.02 3.51
CA LYS A 128 -20.54 13.39 4.07
C LYS A 128 -21.49 13.50 5.25
N ILE A 129 -22.58 12.72 5.26
CA ILE A 129 -23.56 12.67 6.36
C ILE A 129 -23.04 11.79 7.52
N THR A 130 -22.41 10.65 7.23
CA THR A 130 -22.02 9.66 8.26
C THR A 130 -20.65 9.90 8.90
N TYR A 131 -19.72 10.54 8.20
CA TYR A 131 -18.37 10.86 8.68
C TYR A 131 -17.96 12.32 8.39
N PRO A 132 -18.76 13.32 8.81
CA PRO A 132 -18.54 14.73 8.43
C PRO A 132 -17.16 15.27 8.78
N ALA A 133 -16.49 14.84 9.86
CA ALA A 133 -15.14 15.36 10.15
C ALA A 133 -14.10 14.83 9.17
N VAL A 134 -14.19 13.54 8.84
CA VAL A 134 -13.27 12.87 7.90
C VAL A 134 -13.51 13.36 6.47
N TYR A 135 -14.77 13.53 6.07
CA TYR A 135 -15.14 14.13 4.79
C TYR A 135 -14.51 15.51 4.63
N ASN A 136 -14.72 16.41 5.61
CA ASN A 136 -14.19 17.78 5.54
C ASN A 136 -12.65 17.84 5.53
N HIS A 137 -11.98 16.93 6.26
CA HIS A 137 -10.52 16.80 6.21
C HIS A 137 -10.04 16.39 4.81
N LEU A 138 -10.59 15.32 4.23
CA LEU A 138 -10.24 14.89 2.87
C LEU A 138 -10.62 15.94 1.82
N TYR A 139 -11.75 16.63 1.99
CA TYR A 139 -12.22 17.69 1.09
C TYR A 139 -11.24 18.87 0.99
N SER A 140 -10.53 19.20 2.08
CA SER A 140 -9.45 20.20 2.05
C SER A 140 -8.31 19.84 1.08
N HIS A 141 -8.18 18.55 0.73
CA HIS A 141 -7.22 18.02 -0.24
C HIS A 141 -7.87 17.60 -1.58
N LYS A 142 -9.18 17.83 -1.81
CA LYS A 142 -9.93 17.37 -3.01
C LYS A 142 -9.21 17.68 -4.32
N ASN A 143 -8.72 18.92 -4.45
CA ASN A 143 -7.92 19.43 -5.57
C ASN A 143 -6.67 18.59 -5.94
N ASN A 144 -6.08 17.85 -4.99
CA ASN A 144 -4.95 16.96 -5.22
C ASN A 144 -5.41 15.50 -5.37
N LEU A 145 -6.43 15.11 -4.60
CA LEU A 145 -7.01 13.78 -4.62
C LEU A 145 -7.67 13.42 -5.96
N GLU A 146 -8.37 14.36 -6.60
CA GLU A 146 -8.92 14.20 -7.96
C GLU A 146 -7.81 14.09 -9.02
N LYS A 147 -6.68 14.76 -8.80
CA LYS A 147 -5.52 14.78 -9.72
C LYS A 147 -4.59 13.56 -9.58
N ARG A 148 -5.00 12.52 -8.85
CA ARG A 148 -4.29 11.23 -8.72
C ARG A 148 -4.36 10.43 -10.03
N ASN A 149 -4.93 9.23 -10.03
CA ASN A 149 -4.99 8.42 -11.25
C ASN A 149 -6.20 8.82 -12.10
N LYS A 150 -5.98 9.69 -13.09
CA LYS A 150 -7.03 10.19 -14.02
C LYS A 150 -7.77 9.09 -14.81
N ALA A 151 -7.26 7.86 -14.85
CA ALA A 151 -7.92 6.72 -15.49
C ALA A 151 -8.79 5.86 -14.53
N GLU A 152 -8.80 6.18 -13.23
CA GLU A 152 -9.55 5.43 -12.21
C GLU A 152 -10.31 6.33 -11.23
N THR A 153 -9.75 7.48 -10.83
CA THR A 153 -10.31 8.37 -9.80
C THR A 153 -11.44 9.21 -10.38
N GLY A 154 -12.61 9.23 -9.73
CA GLY A 154 -13.85 9.82 -10.26
C GLY A 154 -14.51 8.99 -11.37
N ILE A 155 -14.04 7.75 -11.60
CA ILE A 155 -14.55 6.86 -12.65
C ILE A 155 -14.85 5.48 -12.05
N ARG A 156 -13.83 4.81 -11.53
CA ARG A 156 -13.92 3.49 -10.88
C ARG A 156 -14.15 3.56 -9.37
N TYR A 157 -13.82 4.69 -8.76
CA TYR A 157 -13.99 4.96 -7.34
C TYR A 157 -13.95 6.48 -7.10
N GLU A 158 -14.47 6.88 -5.97
CA GLU A 158 -14.70 8.27 -5.58
C GLU A 158 -13.38 8.97 -5.24
N TRP A 159 -13.31 10.29 -5.42
CA TRP A 159 -12.06 11.04 -5.24
C TRP A 159 -11.47 10.93 -3.83
N TYR A 160 -12.28 10.62 -2.82
CA TYR A 160 -11.88 10.46 -1.42
C TYR A 160 -11.45 9.03 -1.04
N ALA A 161 -11.58 8.03 -1.91
CA ALA A 161 -11.21 6.64 -1.63
C ALA A 161 -9.70 6.35 -1.85
N LEU A 162 -9.18 5.28 -1.22
CA LEU A 162 -7.78 4.84 -1.40
C LEU A 162 -7.51 4.32 -2.84
N GLN A 163 -6.29 4.53 -3.36
CA GLN A 163 -5.94 4.17 -4.73
C GLN A 163 -5.60 2.69 -4.87
N ARG A 164 -6.42 1.95 -5.65
CA ARG A 164 -6.42 0.47 -5.71
C ARG A 164 -6.59 -0.16 -4.32
N TRP A 165 -7.82 -0.61 -4.05
CA TRP A 165 -8.13 -1.56 -2.99
C TRP A 165 -7.00 -2.58 -2.82
N GLY A 166 -6.45 -2.67 -1.61
CA GLY A 166 -5.99 -3.96 -1.09
C GLY A 166 -7.20 -4.83 -0.74
N ALA A 167 -8.25 -4.80 -1.59
CA ALA A 167 -9.68 -5.15 -1.26
C ALA A 167 -9.63 -6.73 -1.37
N ASN A 168 -8.92 -7.31 -2.35
CA ASN A 168 -8.68 -8.76 -2.45
C ASN A 168 -8.09 -9.44 -1.18
N TYR A 169 -7.66 -8.67 -0.19
CA TYR A 169 -7.12 -9.11 1.11
C TYR A 169 -7.39 -8.07 2.22
N TRP A 170 -8.51 -7.33 2.17
CA TRP A 170 -8.77 -6.33 3.22
C TRP A 170 -9.11 -6.98 4.56
N GLU A 171 -9.74 -8.15 4.50
CA GLU A 171 -10.05 -9.03 5.64
C GLU A 171 -8.78 -9.61 6.29
N ASP A 172 -7.69 -9.80 5.54
CA ASP A 172 -6.38 -10.21 6.08
C ASP A 172 -5.85 -9.17 7.09
N PHE A 173 -6.20 -7.88 6.97
CA PHE A 173 -5.80 -6.85 7.96
C PHE A 173 -6.58 -6.94 9.30
N PHE A 174 -7.62 -7.76 9.37
CA PHE A 174 -8.38 -8.06 10.59
C PHE A 174 -8.05 -9.45 11.16
N SER A 175 -7.22 -10.24 10.45
CA SER A 175 -6.71 -11.53 10.92
C SER A 175 -5.54 -11.34 11.91
N PRO A 176 -5.46 -12.14 12.98
CA PRO A 176 -4.43 -12.01 14.03
C PRO A 176 -3.06 -12.61 13.67
#